data_AF-A0AA37SNX6-F1
#
_entry.id   AF-A0AA37SNX6-F1
#
_cell.length_a   1.000
_cell.length_b   1.000
_cell.length_c   1.000
_cell.angle_alpha   90.00
_cell.angle_beta   90.00
_cell.angle_gamma   90.00
#
_symmetry.space_group_name_H-M   'P 1'
#
loop_
_entity.id
_entity.type
_entity.pdbx_description
1 polymer ?
#
loop_
_entity_poly.entity_id
_entity_poly.type
_entity_poly.pdbx_seq_one_letter_code
_entity_poly.pdbx_strand_id
1 'polypeptide(L)'
;MDINALRKKELSNLYAIFKQSNNYFNKAAISFLTDKNQLMLTYFIKFSGELQENITLLLNDLSINPGNTKDAIVQEITENLNEIIRMNIQSEVMEIGYLMSVNRLMGYQIANLENLSFFRNGDEKLEALIEATEEFKNIQQSIF
;
A
#
# COMPACT_ATOMS: atom_id res chain seq x y z
N MET A 1 -20.72 -7.45 17.78
CA MET A 1 -20.18 -7.08 16.46
C MET A 1 -19.90 -8.37 15.71
N ASP A 2 -20.35 -8.50 14.46
CA ASP A 2 -20.11 -9.71 13.67
C ASP A 2 -18.66 -9.71 13.15
N ILE A 3 -17.84 -10.63 13.66
CA ILE A 3 -16.42 -10.75 13.33
C ILE A 3 -16.22 -11.08 11.85
N ASN A 4 -17.11 -11.87 11.25
CA ASN A 4 -17.01 -12.23 9.83
C ASN A 4 -17.34 -11.04 8.94
N ALA A 5 -18.34 -10.25 9.30
CA ALA A 5 -18.67 -9.01 8.61
C ALA A 5 -17.52 -7.99 8.71
N LEU A 6 -16.89 -7.88 9.88
CA LEU A 6 -15.73 -7.02 10.08
C LEU A 6 -14.54 -7.48 9.21
N ARG A 7 -14.18 -8.78 9.26
CA ARG A 7 -13.11 -9.36 8.43
C ARG A 7 -13.33 -9.07 6.95
N LYS A 8 -14.55 -9.27 6.46
CA LYS A 8 -14.92 -8.98 5.06
C LYS A 8 -14.68 -7.52 4.71
N LYS A 9 -15.05 -6.60 5.60
CA LYS A 9 -14.86 -5.16 5.41
C LYS A 9 -13.37 -4.80 5.39
N GLU A 10 -12.59 -5.30 6.35
CA GLU A 10 -11.15 -5.03 6.44
C GLU A 10 -10.38 -5.54 5.21
N LEU A 11 -10.67 -6.76 4.74
CA LEU A 11 -10.06 -7.28 3.50
C LEU A 11 -10.46 -6.47 2.26
N SER A 12 -11.71 -5.98 2.20
CA SER A 12 -12.18 -5.13 1.10
C SER A 12 -11.51 -3.75 1.12
N ASN A 13 -11.32 -3.17 2.31
CA ASN A 13 -10.59 -1.92 2.50
C ASN A 13 -9.12 -2.08 2.10
N LEU A 14 -8.48 -3.16 2.57
CA LEU A 14 -7.09 -3.47 2.24
C LEU A 14 -6.88 -3.60 0.73
N TYR A 15 -7.80 -4.30 0.04
CA TYR A 15 -7.78 -4.34 -1.42
C TYR A 15 -7.88 -2.94 -2.06
N ALA A 16 -8.78 -2.09 -1.57
CA ALA A 16 -8.92 -0.72 -2.10
C ALA A 16 -7.63 0.10 -1.90
N ILE A 17 -7.02 0.01 -0.72
CA ILE A 17 -5.76 0.66 -0.36
C ILE A 17 -4.67 0.28 -1.38
N PHE A 18 -4.39 -1.01 -1.52
CA PHE A 18 -3.33 -1.48 -2.42
C PHE A 18 -3.63 -1.18 -3.88
N LYS A 19 -4.88 -1.37 -4.32
CA LYS A 19 -5.30 -1.06 -5.69
C LYS A 19 -5.12 0.41 -6.03
N GLN A 20 -5.52 1.34 -5.14
CA GLN A 20 -5.37 2.77 -5.38
C GLN A 20 -3.90 3.18 -5.40
N SER A 21 -3.10 2.70 -4.45
CA SER A 21 -1.64 2.93 -4.42
C SER A 21 -0.97 2.44 -5.72
N ASN A 22 -1.22 1.19 -6.12
CA ASN A 22 -0.61 0.63 -7.32
C ASN A 22 -1.07 1.35 -8.60
N ASN A 23 -2.35 1.75 -8.67
CA ASN A 23 -2.86 2.55 -9.78
C ASN A 23 -2.17 3.92 -9.90
N TYR A 24 -1.83 4.54 -8.77
CA TYR A 24 -1.04 5.76 -8.74
C TYR A 24 0.37 5.50 -9.29
N PHE A 25 1.10 4.52 -8.72
CA PHE A 25 2.50 4.27 -9.10
C PHE A 25 2.68 3.76 -10.53
N ASN A 26 1.70 3.03 -11.08
CA ASN A 26 1.71 2.62 -12.49
C ASN A 26 1.73 3.79 -13.48
N LYS A 27 1.40 5.00 -13.03
CA LYS A 27 1.38 6.23 -13.84
C LYS A 27 2.35 7.29 -13.32
N ALA A 28 3.02 7.04 -12.19
CA ALA A 28 3.85 8.03 -11.53
C ALA A 28 5.17 8.22 -12.28
N ALA A 29 5.53 9.47 -12.55
CA ALA A 29 6.85 9.82 -13.04
C ALA A 29 7.79 9.97 -11.84
N ILE A 30 8.75 9.04 -11.69
CA ILE A 30 9.68 9.02 -10.54
C ILE A 30 11.11 9.45 -10.92
N SER A 31 11.30 9.95 -12.14
CA SER A 31 12.62 10.30 -12.71
C SER A 31 13.32 11.48 -12.02
N PHE A 32 12.60 12.23 -11.17
CA PHE A 32 13.16 13.33 -10.39
C PHE A 32 13.86 12.85 -9.11
N LEU A 33 13.65 11.59 -8.71
CA LEU A 33 14.34 10.97 -7.58
C LEU A 33 15.76 10.57 -7.97
N THR A 34 16.67 10.48 -7.00
CA THR A 34 17.98 9.85 -7.21
C THR A 34 17.85 8.39 -7.65
N ASP A 35 18.85 7.87 -8.36
CA ASP A 35 18.87 6.46 -8.82
C ASP A 35 18.66 5.47 -7.67
N LYS A 36 19.26 5.74 -6.51
CA LYS A 36 19.06 4.94 -5.29
C LYS A 36 17.57 4.90 -4.91
N ASN A 37 16.92 6.05 -4.84
CA ASN A 37 15.52 6.13 -4.40
C ASN A 37 14.54 5.63 -5.45
N GLN A 38 14.86 5.76 -6.75
CA GLN A 38 14.09 5.11 -7.81
C GLN A 38 14.15 3.58 -7.70
N LEU A 39 15.34 3.02 -7.45
CA LEU A 39 15.52 1.58 -7.28
C LEU A 39 14.72 1.07 -6.08
N MET A 40 14.84 1.74 -4.93
CA MET A 40 14.13 1.35 -3.72
C MET A 40 12.61 1.47 -3.87
N LEU A 41 12.13 2.56 -4.49
CA LEU A 41 10.71 2.74 -4.77
C LEU A 41 10.17 1.69 -5.75
N THR A 42 10.98 1.28 -6.74
CA THR A 42 10.62 0.19 -7.66
C THR A 42 10.45 -1.13 -6.93
N TYR A 43 11.33 -1.44 -5.96
CA TYR A 43 11.20 -2.64 -5.12
C TYR A 43 9.90 -2.60 -4.31
N PHE A 44 9.60 -1.47 -3.67
CA PHE A 44 8.35 -1.25 -2.97
C PHE A 44 7.12 -1.43 -3.88
N ILE A 45 7.11 -0.80 -5.07
CA ILE A 45 5.99 -0.90 -6.03
C ILE A 45 5.75 -2.35 -6.43
N LYS A 46 6.83 -3.09 -6.72
CA LYS A 46 6.74 -4.51 -7.08
C LYS A 46 6.11 -5.32 -5.95
N PHE A 47 6.61 -5.18 -4.73
CA PHE A 47 6.10 -5.92 -3.57
C PHE A 47 4.64 -5.54 -3.24
N SER A 48 4.28 -4.25 -3.34
CA SER A 48 2.91 -3.77 -3.21
C SER A 48 1.98 -4.36 -4.28
N GLY A 49 2.49 -4.59 -5.49
CA GLY A 49 1.79 -5.31 -6.56
C GLY A 49 1.49 -6.76 -6.19
N GLU A 50 2.51 -7.50 -5.76
CA GLU A 50 2.38 -8.90 -5.32
C GLU A 50 1.38 -9.05 -4.15
N LEU A 51 1.39 -8.13 -3.19
CA LEU A 51 0.42 -8.10 -2.10
C LEU A 51 -1.01 -7.87 -2.58
N GLN A 52 -1.23 -6.96 -3.53
CA GLN A 52 -2.55 -6.74 -4.11
C GLN A 52 -3.08 -8.02 -4.77
N GLU A 53 -2.22 -8.76 -5.47
CA GLU A 53 -2.59 -10.04 -6.09
C GLU A 53 -2.97 -11.07 -5.01
N ASN A 54 -2.17 -11.22 -3.96
CA ASN A 54 -2.47 -12.12 -2.85
C ASN A 54 -3.79 -11.78 -2.15
N ILE A 55 -4.06 -10.50 -1.89
CA ILE A 55 -5.34 -10.03 -1.34
C ILE A 55 -6.49 -10.37 -2.28
N THR A 56 -6.31 -10.17 -3.58
CA THR A 56 -7.33 -10.47 -4.61
C THR A 56 -7.66 -11.97 -4.61
N LEU A 57 -6.65 -12.83 -4.53
CA LEU A 57 -6.83 -14.29 -4.45
C LEU A 57 -7.59 -14.68 -3.18
N LEU A 58 -7.24 -14.12 -2.03
CA LEU A 58 -7.94 -14.39 -0.77
C LEU A 58 -9.41 -13.94 -0.83
N LEU A 59 -9.69 -12.76 -1.39
CA LEU A 59 -11.06 -12.28 -1.56
C LEU A 59 -11.89 -13.20 -2.45
N ASN A 60 -11.31 -13.70 -3.55
CA ASN A 60 -11.96 -14.64 -4.46
C ASN A 60 -12.30 -15.96 -3.76
N ASP A 61 -11.36 -16.55 -3.03
CA ASP A 61 -11.56 -17.78 -2.26
C ASP A 61 -12.70 -17.65 -1.25
N LEU A 62 -12.78 -16.49 -0.60
CA LEU A 62 -13.82 -16.18 0.38
C LEU A 62 -15.15 -15.73 -0.26
N SER A 63 -15.23 -15.70 -1.60
CA SER A 63 -16.38 -15.17 -2.34
C SER A 63 -16.78 -13.76 -1.90
N ILE A 64 -15.78 -12.93 -1.56
CA ILE A 64 -15.96 -11.54 -1.15
C ILE A 64 -15.77 -10.65 -2.38
N ASN A 65 -16.82 -9.90 -2.74
CA ASN A 65 -16.70 -8.83 -3.73
C ASN A 65 -16.37 -7.50 -3.02
N PRO A 66 -15.16 -6.92 -3.23
CA PRO A 66 -14.80 -5.63 -2.65
C PRO A 66 -15.54 -4.46 -3.30
N GLY A 67 -16.25 -4.69 -4.42
CA GLY A 67 -17.05 -3.68 -5.12
C GLY A 67 -16.23 -2.46 -5.55
N ASN A 68 -16.85 -1.29 -5.43
CA ASN A 68 -16.24 0.01 -5.74
C ASN A 68 -15.65 0.69 -4.49
N THR A 69 -15.24 -0.10 -3.48
CA THR A 69 -14.64 0.44 -2.26
C THR A 69 -13.45 1.32 -2.63
N LYS A 70 -13.40 2.50 -2.01
CA LYS A 70 -12.30 3.45 -2.10
C LYS A 70 -11.88 3.83 -0.69
N ASP A 71 -10.58 3.98 -0.54
CA ASP A 71 -9.96 4.50 0.67
C ASP A 71 -9.65 6.00 0.48
N ALA A 72 -10.21 6.80 1.39
CA ALA A 72 -10.06 8.26 1.35
C ALA A 72 -8.67 8.72 1.79
N ILE A 73 -8.00 7.96 2.66
CA ILE A 73 -6.65 8.29 3.16
C ILE A 73 -5.64 8.06 2.04
N VAL A 74 -5.74 6.94 1.33
CA VAL A 74 -4.90 6.69 0.15
C VAL A 74 -5.18 7.72 -0.93
N GLN A 75 -6.44 8.09 -1.16
CA GLN A 75 -6.76 9.16 -2.11
C GLN A 75 -6.04 10.46 -1.75
N GLU A 76 -6.18 10.95 -0.51
CA GLU A 76 -5.50 12.16 -0.03
C GLU A 76 -3.98 12.07 -0.21
N ILE A 77 -3.36 10.95 0.18
CA ILE A 77 -1.91 10.78 0.06
C ILE A 77 -1.47 10.79 -1.41
N THR A 78 -2.21 10.13 -2.31
CA THR A 78 -1.89 10.13 -3.74
C THR A 78 -2.15 11.47 -4.43
N GLU A 79 -3.11 12.26 -3.95
CA GLU A 79 -3.31 13.65 -4.37
C GLU A 79 -2.11 14.51 -3.95
N ASN A 80 -1.65 14.39 -2.70
CA ASN A 80 -0.47 15.10 -2.22
C ASN A 80 0.79 14.73 -3.04
N LEU A 81 0.99 13.44 -3.35
CA LEU A 81 2.10 12.99 -4.19
C LEU A 81 2.03 13.61 -5.60
N ASN A 82 0.83 13.74 -6.17
CA ASN A 82 0.63 14.42 -7.46
C ASN A 82 0.88 15.93 -7.40
N GLU A 83 0.56 16.56 -6.27
CA GLU A 83 0.83 17.99 -6.07
C GLU A 83 2.33 18.25 -5.98
N ILE A 84 3.06 17.44 -5.21
CA ILE A 84 4.53 17.58 -5.03
C ILE A 84 5.26 17.55 -6.39
N ILE A 85 4.93 16.60 -7.27
CA ILE A 85 5.58 16.49 -8.59
C ILE A 85 5.22 17.64 -9.54
N ARG A 86 4.17 18.43 -9.23
CA ARG A 86 3.75 19.60 -10.00
C ARG A 86 4.28 20.91 -9.42
N MET A 87 4.85 20.88 -8.22
CA MET A 87 5.43 22.06 -7.61
C MET A 87 6.68 22.50 -8.37
N ASN A 88 6.78 23.79 -8.67
CA ASN A 88 7.98 24.37 -9.25
C ASN A 88 9.01 24.71 -8.14
N ILE A 89 9.57 23.68 -7.53
CA ILE A 89 10.55 23.76 -6.45
C ILE A 89 11.82 22.99 -6.80
N GLN A 90 12.88 23.19 -6.01
CA GLN A 90 14.15 22.48 -6.21
C GLN A 90 13.96 20.97 -6.08
N SER A 91 14.61 20.19 -6.97
CA SER A 91 14.44 18.74 -7.05
C SER A 91 14.74 18.01 -5.75
N GLU A 92 15.76 18.43 -4.99
CA GLU A 92 16.09 17.82 -3.70
C GLU A 92 14.95 17.99 -2.67
N VAL A 93 14.30 19.15 -2.65
CA VAL A 93 13.16 19.44 -1.76
C VAL A 93 11.94 18.63 -2.21
N MET A 94 11.73 18.53 -3.52
CA MET A 94 10.67 17.71 -4.11
C MET A 94 10.84 16.23 -3.78
N GLU A 95 12.05 15.70 -3.91
CA GLU A 95 12.41 14.32 -3.57
C GLU A 95 12.12 14.03 -2.10
N ILE A 96 12.58 14.88 -1.17
CA ILE A 96 12.31 14.71 0.27
C ILE A 96 10.80 14.72 0.53
N GLY A 97 10.06 15.71 0.01
CA GLY A 97 8.62 15.81 0.22
C GLY A 97 7.86 14.60 -0.34
N TYR A 98 8.27 14.12 -1.51
CA TYR A 98 7.69 12.95 -2.14
C TYR A 98 7.93 11.69 -1.30
N LEU A 99 9.18 11.46 -0.87
CA LEU A 99 9.56 10.32 -0.06
C LEU A 99 8.85 10.35 1.31
N MET A 100 8.70 11.52 1.95
CA MET A 100 7.89 11.63 3.18
C MET A 100 6.43 11.20 2.97
N SER A 101 5.83 11.55 1.84
CA SER A 101 4.46 11.15 1.50
C SER A 101 4.36 9.66 1.18
N VAL A 102 5.37 9.08 0.53
CA VAL A 102 5.50 7.62 0.34
C VAL A 102 5.63 6.93 1.70
N ASN A 103 6.43 7.45 2.63
CA ASN A 103 6.58 6.90 3.96
C ASN A 103 5.22 6.86 4.72
N ARG A 104 4.44 7.94 4.60
CA ARG A 104 3.08 8.02 5.16
C ARG A 104 2.17 6.94 4.55
N LEU A 105 2.24 6.72 3.25
CA LEU A 105 1.49 5.67 2.56
C LEU A 105 1.88 4.28 3.07
N MET A 106 3.18 4.00 3.16
CA MET A 106 3.69 2.71 3.63
C MET A 106 3.28 2.44 5.07
N GLY A 107 3.40 3.42 5.97
CA GLY A 107 2.95 3.29 7.36
C GLY A 107 1.45 3.01 7.46
N TYR A 108 0.64 3.62 6.60
CA TYR A 108 -0.79 3.35 6.54
C TYR A 108 -1.08 1.93 6.03
N GLN A 109 -0.39 1.46 4.99
CA GLN A 109 -0.50 0.09 4.48
C GLN A 109 -0.11 -0.95 5.55
N ILE A 110 1.00 -0.71 6.26
CA ILE A 110 1.48 -1.59 7.35
C ILE A 110 0.45 -1.68 8.46
N ALA A 111 -0.08 -0.55 8.94
CA ALA A 111 -1.08 -0.57 10.01
C ALA A 111 -2.34 -1.37 9.62
N ASN A 112 -2.78 -1.28 8.35
CA ASN A 112 -3.93 -2.05 7.86
C ASN A 112 -3.61 -3.54 7.68
N LEU A 113 -2.37 -3.89 7.29
CA LEU A 113 -1.92 -5.27 7.27
C LEU A 113 -1.83 -5.86 8.69
N GLU A 114 -1.31 -5.11 9.66
CA GLU A 114 -1.24 -5.54 11.06
C GLU A 114 -2.62 -5.81 11.67
N ASN A 115 -3.63 -5.03 11.28
CA ASN A 115 -5.02 -5.27 11.69
C ASN A 115 -5.54 -6.66 11.27
N LEU A 116 -4.96 -7.30 10.24
CA LEU A 116 -5.34 -8.66 9.87
C LEU A 116 -5.03 -9.68 10.96
N SER A 117 -4.05 -9.40 11.83
CA SER A 117 -3.69 -10.28 12.93
C SER A 117 -4.85 -10.57 13.90
N PHE A 118 -5.82 -9.65 14.00
CA PHE A 118 -7.05 -9.86 14.78
C PHE A 118 -7.97 -10.95 14.23
N PHE A 119 -7.80 -11.34 12.96
CA PHE A 119 -8.63 -12.33 12.28
C PHE A 119 -7.93 -13.67 12.07
N ARG A 120 -6.75 -13.89 12.70
CA ARG A 120 -6.02 -15.17 12.64
C ARG A 120 -6.95 -16.34 12.97
N ASN A 121 -7.02 -17.28 12.05
CA ASN A 121 -7.92 -18.43 12.14
C ASN A 121 -7.33 -19.71 11.52
N GLY A 122 -6.03 -19.72 11.20
CA GLY A 122 -5.36 -20.84 10.53
C GLY A 122 -5.55 -20.93 9.02
N ASP A 123 -6.12 -19.90 8.39
CA ASP A 123 -6.16 -19.77 6.93
C ASP A 123 -4.77 -19.42 6.39
N GLU A 124 -4.17 -20.32 5.61
CA GLU A 124 -2.78 -20.17 5.11
C GLU A 124 -2.57 -18.89 4.29
N LYS A 125 -3.58 -18.44 3.53
CA LYS A 125 -3.48 -17.22 2.71
C LYS A 125 -3.54 -15.97 3.57
N LEU A 126 -4.37 -15.97 4.61
CA LEU A 126 -4.39 -14.89 5.58
C LEU A 126 -3.08 -14.81 6.37
N GLU A 127 -2.54 -15.95 6.79
CA GLU A 127 -1.25 -16.01 7.49
C GLU A 127 -0.12 -15.48 6.61
N ALA A 128 -0.08 -15.85 5.32
CA ALA A 128 0.91 -15.33 4.37
C ALA A 128 0.85 -13.80 4.23
N LEU A 129 -0.36 -13.20 4.23
CA LEU A 129 -0.51 -11.74 4.21
C LEU A 129 0.01 -11.09 5.49
N ILE A 130 -0.26 -11.71 6.64
CA ILE A 130 0.22 -11.22 7.93
C ILE A 130 1.75 -11.29 8.00
N GLU A 131 2.36 -12.39 7.54
CA GLU A 131 3.82 -12.55 7.48
C GLU A 131 4.48 -11.56 6.53
N ALA A 132 3.84 -11.27 5.38
CA ALA A 132 4.33 -10.30 4.42
C ALA A 132 4.37 -8.86 4.96
N THR A 133 3.67 -8.57 6.07
CA THR A 133 3.77 -7.28 6.78
C THR A 133 5.20 -6.99 7.21
N GLU A 134 5.95 -8.01 7.62
CA GLU A 134 7.31 -7.81 8.15
C GLU A 134 8.29 -7.45 7.04
N GLU A 135 8.17 -8.10 5.87
CA GLU A 135 8.92 -7.69 4.69
C GLU A 135 8.55 -6.26 4.26
N PHE A 136 7.27 -5.89 4.34
CA PHE A 136 6.84 -4.52 4.03
C PHE A 136 7.50 -3.47 4.94
N LYS A 137 7.65 -3.78 6.24
CA LYS A 137 8.37 -2.94 7.20
C LYS A 137 9.87 -2.87 6.88
N ASN A 138 10.49 -3.99 6.53
CA ASN A 138 11.90 -4.03 6.13
C ASN A 138 12.15 -3.14 4.91
N ILE A 139 11.23 -3.14 3.94
CA ILE A 139 11.28 -2.25 2.78
C ILE A 139 11.22 -0.78 3.22
N GLN A 140 10.28 -0.45 4.12
CA GLN A 140 10.14 0.91 4.63
C GLN A 140 11.43 1.40 5.29
N GLN A 141 12.00 0.59 6.19
CA GLN A 141 13.25 0.90 6.90
C GLN A 141 14.47 0.98 5.96
N SER A 142 14.43 0.31 4.82
CA SER A 142 15.51 0.37 3.84
C SER A 142 15.44 1.66 2.99
N ILE A 143 14.27 2.29 2.93
CA ILE A 143 14.06 3.57 2.22
C ILE A 143 14.34 4.76 3.15
N PHE A 144 14.00 4.67 4.44
CA PHE A 144 13.98 5.77 5.43
C PHE A 144 14.79 5.48 6.69
#